data_AF-A0A5N9F265-F1
#
_entry.id   AF-A0A5N9F265-F1
#
_cell.length_a   1.000
_cell.length_b   1.000
_cell.length_c   1.000
_cell.angle_alpha   90.00
_cell.angle_beta   90.00
_cell.angle_gamma   90.00
#
_symmetry.space_group_name_H-M   'P 1'
#
loop_
_entity.id
_entity.type
_entity.pdbx_description
1 polymer ?
#
loop_
_entity_poly.entity_id
_entity_poly.type
_entity_poly.pdbx_seq_one_letter_code
_entity_poly.pdbx_strand_id
1 'polypeptide(L)'
;MVLGRNSIQETDLYSTCCAVQNLWLAARSEGVGVGWVSILKQPQLRQIFGIPHHVIPVAYLCLGYPVEFPPEPVLQAAGGRDRMEIEGLMPLRQINA
;
A
#
# COMPACT_ATOMS: atom_id res chain seq x y z
N MET A 1 -10.96 -11.60 -15.59
CA MET A 1 -10.08 -12.78 -15.43
C MET A 1 -8.68 -12.26 -15.18
N VAL A 2 -8.13 -12.48 -13.98
CA VAL A 2 -6.72 -12.14 -13.70
C VAL A 2 -5.89 -13.32 -14.20
N LEU A 3 -5.11 -13.12 -15.27
CA LEU A 3 -4.13 -14.13 -15.71
C LEU A 3 -3.12 -14.32 -14.57
N GLY A 4 -2.93 -15.57 -14.10
CA GLY A 4 -1.97 -15.92 -13.05
C GLY A 4 -2.56 -16.50 -11.75
N ARG A 5 -3.84 -16.25 -11.45
CA ARG A 5 -4.51 -16.80 -10.25
C ARG A 5 -4.58 -18.33 -10.24
N ASN A 6 -4.64 -18.94 -11.41
CA ASN A 6 -4.67 -20.41 -11.54
C ASN A 6 -3.33 -21.06 -11.19
N SER A 7 -2.22 -20.31 -11.19
CA SER A 7 -0.88 -20.80 -10.87
C SER A 7 -0.39 -20.37 -9.48
N ILE A 8 -0.63 -19.12 -9.08
CA ILE A 8 -0.22 -18.56 -7.78
C ILE A 8 -1.40 -17.75 -7.23
N GLN A 9 -2.00 -18.19 -6.12
CA GLN A 9 -3.21 -17.54 -5.59
C GLN A 9 -2.92 -16.14 -5.05
N GLU A 10 -1.69 -15.91 -4.55
CA GLU A 10 -1.22 -14.64 -3.99
C GLU A 10 -1.10 -13.53 -5.05
N THR A 11 -1.04 -13.89 -6.34
CA THR A 11 -0.95 -12.93 -7.45
C THR A 11 -2.08 -11.91 -7.43
N ASP A 12 -3.28 -12.29 -6.99
CA ASP A 12 -4.41 -11.36 -6.86
C ASP A 12 -4.15 -10.28 -5.81
N LEU A 13 -3.55 -10.65 -4.68
CA LEU A 13 -3.21 -9.73 -3.60
C LEU A 13 -2.13 -8.75 -4.07
N TYR A 14 -1.07 -9.25 -4.72
CA TYR A 14 0.00 -8.40 -5.23
C TYR A 14 -0.47 -7.47 -6.34
N SER A 15 -1.32 -7.96 -7.25
CA SER A 15 -1.94 -7.13 -8.28
C SER A 15 -2.76 -6.00 -7.67
N THR A 16 -3.49 -6.29 -6.59
CA THR A 16 -4.25 -5.27 -5.86
C THR A 16 -3.33 -4.25 -5.20
N CYS A 17 -2.22 -4.65 -4.59
CA CYS A 17 -1.22 -3.73 -4.05
C CYS A 17 -0.61 -2.82 -5.13
N CYS A 18 -0.31 -3.36 -6.31
CA CYS A 18 0.17 -2.56 -7.45
C CYS A 18 -0.88 -1.54 -7.92
N ALA A 19 -2.16 -1.94 -7.96
CA ALA A 19 -3.24 -1.02 -8.30
C ALA A 19 -3.37 0.12 -7.27
N VAL A 20 -3.24 -0.19 -5.97
CA VAL A 20 -3.21 0.81 -4.89
C VAL A 20 -2.04 1.77 -5.06
N GLN A 21 -0.85 1.27 -5.39
CA GLN A 21 0.33 2.12 -5.61
C GLN A 21 0.14 3.06 -6.80
N ASN A 22 -0.41 2.57 -7.91
CA ASN A 22 -0.71 3.41 -9.08
C ASN A 22 -1.73 4.50 -8.76
N LEU A 23 -2.79 4.14 -8.03
CA LEU A 23 -3.77 5.11 -7.55
C LEU A 23 -3.12 6.17 -6.66
N TRP A 24 -2.22 5.77 -5.76
CA TRP A 24 -1.53 6.69 -4.85
C TRP A 24 -0.66 7.70 -5.63
N LEU A 25 0.08 7.22 -6.63
CA LEU A 25 0.92 8.07 -7.48
C LEU A 25 0.10 9.03 -8.34
N ALA A 26 -1.00 8.58 -8.94
CA ALA A 26 -1.92 9.42 -9.69
C ALA A 26 -2.61 10.46 -8.79
N ALA A 27 -3.07 10.06 -7.61
CA ALA A 27 -3.63 10.99 -6.63
C ALA A 27 -2.61 12.07 -6.26
N ARG A 28 -1.35 11.69 -6.03
CA ARG A 28 -0.28 12.64 -5.71
C ARG A 28 -0.04 13.66 -6.82
N SER A 29 -0.08 13.27 -8.10
CA SER A 29 0.08 14.21 -9.22
C SER A 29 -1.09 15.19 -9.33
N GLU A 30 -2.28 14.79 -8.89
CA GLU A 30 -3.49 15.63 -8.84
C GLU A 30 -3.60 16.45 -7.53
N GLY A 31 -2.56 16.45 -6.69
CA GLY A 31 -2.57 17.16 -5.41
C GLY A 31 -3.46 16.50 -4.34
N VAL A 32 -3.93 15.28 -4.56
CA VAL A 32 -4.71 14.49 -3.61
C VAL A 32 -3.78 13.66 -2.72
N GLY A 33 -3.94 13.77 -1.41
CA GLY A 33 -3.29 12.91 -0.43
C GLY A 33 -4.03 11.59 -0.30
N VAL A 34 -3.27 10.51 -0.12
CA VAL A 34 -3.79 9.17 0.16
C VAL A 34 -3.12 8.65 1.43
N GLY A 35 -3.90 8.04 2.32
CA GLY A 35 -3.41 7.39 3.53
C GLY A 35 -3.94 5.97 3.67
N TRP A 36 -3.05 5.01 3.84
CA TRP A 36 -3.42 3.61 4.12
C TRP A 36 -3.63 3.41 5.62
N VAL A 37 -4.80 2.90 6.00
CA VAL A 37 -5.10 2.52 7.38
C VAL A 37 -5.03 1.00 7.53
N SER A 38 -4.09 0.51 8.34
CA SER A 38 -3.86 -0.92 8.54
C SER A 38 -4.25 -1.44 9.92
N ILE A 39 -4.49 -0.54 10.89
CA ILE A 39 -4.95 -0.90 12.24
C ILE A 39 -6.48 -0.97 12.25
N LEU A 40 -7.03 -2.08 11.73
CA LEU A 40 -8.46 -2.29 11.57
C LEU A 40 -8.87 -3.72 11.94
N LYS A 41 -10.10 -3.90 12.43
CA LYS A 41 -10.69 -5.22 12.62
C LYS A 41 -11.42 -5.63 11.34
N GLN A 42 -10.82 -6.54 10.57
CA GLN A 42 -11.40 -7.02 9.30
C GLN A 42 -12.87 -7.50 9.41
N PRO A 43 -13.30 -8.23 10.47
CA PRO A 43 -14.70 -8.64 10.58
C PRO A 43 -15.67 -7.45 10.61
N GLN A 44 -15.30 -6.37 11.30
CA GLN A 44 -16.11 -5.16 11.38
C GLN A 44 -16.15 -4.45 10.03
N LEU A 45 -15.02 -4.36 9.34
CA LEU A 45 -14.94 -3.77 7.99
C LEU A 45 -15.85 -4.51 7.01
N ARG A 46 -15.82 -5.84 7.04
CA ARG A 46 -16.69 -6.68 6.20
C ARG A 46 -18.16 -6.44 6.49
N GLN A 47 -18.54 -6.34 7.77
CA GLN A 47 -19.92 -6.11 8.16
C GLN A 47 -20.42 -4.72 7.71
N ILE A 48 -19.62 -3.67 7.93
CA ILE A 48 -19.98 -2.28 7.59
C ILE A 48 -20.21 -2.14 6.08
N PHE A 49 -19.32 -2.71 5.27
CA PHE A 49 -19.35 -2.57 3.82
C PHE A 49 -20.04 -3.73 3.09
N GLY A 50 -20.62 -4.69 3.81
CA GLY A 50 -21.29 -5.86 3.22
C GLY A 50 -20.36 -6.73 2.36
N ILE A 51 -19.09 -6.87 2.73
CA ILE A 51 -18.08 -7.56 1.91
C ILE A 51 -18.25 -9.08 2.04
N PRO A 52 -18.48 -9.82 0.93
CA PRO A 52 -18.62 -11.28 0.96
C PRO A 52 -17.38 -12.00 1.50
N HIS A 53 -17.57 -13.19 2.08
CA HIS A 53 -16.49 -13.98 2.68
C HIS A 53 -15.36 -14.35 1.71
N HIS A 54 -15.67 -14.53 0.42
CA HIS A 54 -14.68 -14.90 -0.60
C HIS A 54 -13.86 -13.70 -1.13
N VAL A 55 -14.23 -12.47 -0.76
CA VAL A 55 -13.50 -11.25 -1.15
C VAL A 55 -12.57 -10.87 0.01
N ILE A 56 -11.33 -10.50 -0.29
CA ILE A 56 -10.36 -10.08 0.72
C ILE A 56 -10.21 -8.55 0.64
N PRO A 57 -10.56 -7.78 1.69
CA PRO A 57 -10.22 -6.37 1.76
C PRO A 57 -8.70 -6.22 1.86
N VAL A 58 -8.07 -5.62 0.84
CA VAL A 58 -6.61 -5.46 0.79
C VAL A 58 -6.18 -4.13 1.41
N ALA A 59 -6.83 -3.03 1.04
CA ALA A 59 -6.48 -1.69 1.50
C ALA A 59 -7.72 -0.90 1.91
N TYR A 60 -7.64 -0.18 3.04
CA TYR A 60 -8.58 0.85 3.42
C TYR A 60 -7.87 2.19 3.30
N LEU A 61 -8.32 3.02 2.35
CA LEU A 61 -7.64 4.23 1.94
C LEU A 61 -8.50 5.46 2.27
N CYS A 62 -7.88 6.45 2.92
CA CYS A 62 -8.45 7.78 3.08
C CYS A 62 -7.87 8.68 1.99
N LEU A 63 -8.74 9.43 1.28
CA LEU A 63 -8.35 10.35 0.22
C LEU A 63 -8.88 11.76 0.52
N GLY A 64 -8.11 12.78 0.17
CA GLY A 64 -8.53 14.17 0.29
C GLY A 64 -7.43 15.16 -0.07
N TYR A 65 -7.76 16.44 -0.14
CA TYR A 65 -6.76 17.50 -0.36
C TYR A 65 -6.11 17.87 0.98
N PRO A 66 -4.81 17.58 1.17
CA PRO A 66 -4.13 17.92 2.42
C PRO A 66 -3.80 19.42 2.46
N VAL A 67 -3.62 19.94 3.67
CA VAL A 67 -3.12 21.31 3.87
C VAL A 67 -1.68 21.43 3.33
N GLU A 68 -0.87 20.41 3.57
CA GLU A 68 0.51 20.34 3.10
C GLU A 68 0.94 18.89 2.85
N PHE A 69 2.00 18.73 2.06
CA PHE A 69 2.69 17.46 1.90
C PHE A 69 4.03 17.54 2.64
N PRO A 70 4.21 16.78 3.74
CA PRO A 70 5.46 16.79 4.49
C PRO A 70 6.66 16.42 3.60
N PRO A 71 7.81 17.08 3.77
CA PRO A 71 9.02 16.77 2.99
C PRO A 71 9.63 15.40 3.35
N GLU A 72 9.27 14.87 4.52
CA GLU A 72 9.76 13.60 5.04
C GLU A 72 8.62 12.75 5.65
N PRO A 73 8.82 11.44 5.85
CA PRO A 73 7.81 10.58 6.47
C PRO A 73 7.40 11.07 7.86
N VAL A 74 6.10 11.16 8.13
CA VAL A 74 5.57 11.66 9.42
C VAL A 74 6.09 10.85 10.61
N LEU A 75 6.25 9.54 10.47
CA LEU A 75 6.82 8.70 11.53
C LEU A 75 8.27 9.04 11.85
N GLN A 76 9.04 9.47 10.86
CA GLN A 76 10.42 9.91 11.06
C GLN A 76 10.44 11.26 11.79
N ALA A 77 9.66 12.23 11.32
CA ALA A 77 9.53 13.55 11.95
C ALA A 77 9.05 13.45 13.42
N ALA A 78 8.22 12.45 13.74
CA ALA A 78 7.72 12.20 15.09
C ALA A 78 8.72 11.45 16.01
N GLY A 79 9.96 11.22 15.58
CA GLY A 79 10.96 10.48 16.36
C GLY A 79 10.75 8.96 16.37
N GLY A 80 10.01 8.43 15.40
CA GLY A 80 9.81 7.01 15.19
C GLY A 80 11.01 6.36 14.49
N ARG A 81 10.75 5.60 13.42
CA ARG A 81 11.79 4.91 12.67
C ARG A 81 12.35 5.80 11.56
N ASP A 82 13.67 5.93 11.51
CA ASP A 82 14.37 6.60 10.42
C ASP A 82 14.30 5.80 9.11
N ARG A 83 14.39 6.53 7.99
CA ARG A 83 14.57 5.92 6.67
C ARG A 83 15.91 5.17 6.64
N MET A 84 15.87 3.90 6.26
CA MET A 84 17.08 3.09 6.06
C MET A 84 17.80 3.50 4.78
N GLU A 85 19.14 3.44 4.78
CA GLU A 85 19.98 3.63 3.61
C GLU A 85 19.75 2.50 2.58
N ILE A 86 19.72 2.86 1.30
CA ILE A 86 19.36 1.93 0.21
C ILE A 86 20.45 0.88 0.02
N GLU A 87 21.72 1.27 0.16
CA GLU A 87 22.89 0.42 0.02
C GLU A 87 22.87 -0.75 1.01
N GLY A 88 22.35 -0.52 2.22
CA GLY A 88 22.18 -1.56 3.24
C GLY A 88 21.06 -2.57 2.94
N LEU A 89 20.19 -2.27 1.96
CA LEU A 89 19.04 -3.11 1.58
C LEU A 89 19.28 -3.92 0.30
N MET A 90 20.31 -3.59 -0.47
CA MET A 90 20.66 -4.28 -1.71
C MET A 90 21.81 -5.28 -1.48
N PRO A 91 21.56 -6.60 -1.41
CA PRO A 91 22.64 -7.58 -1.42
C PRO A 91 23.30 -7.57 -2.81
N LEU A 92 24.43 -6.87 -2.93
CA LEU A 92 25.23 -6.67 -4.16
C LEU A 92 25.83 -7.95 -4.79
N ARG A 93 25.31 -9.16 -4.50
CA ARG A 93 26.03 -10.42 -4.76
C ARG A 93 25.60 -11.29 -5.93
N GLN A 94 24.57 -10.95 -6.73
CA GLN A 94 24.10 -11.87 -7.79
C GLN A 94 23.60 -11.21 -9.10
N ILE A 95 24.13 -10.05 -9.52
CA ILE A 95 23.72 -9.44 -10.82
C ILE A 95 24.75 -9.71 -11.95
N ASN A 96 25.85 -10.41 -11.69
CA ASN A 96 26.84 -10.78 -12.72
C ASN A 96 27.17 -12.28 -12.68
N ALA A 97 26.25 -13.13 -13.16
CA ALA A 97 26.53 -14.50 -13.57
C ALA A 97 25.83 -14.79 -14.89
#